data_AF-A0A1A7YG74-F1
#
_entry.id   AF-A0A1A7YG74-F1
#
_cell.length_a   1.000
_cell.length_b   1.000
_cell.length_c   1.000
_cell.angle_alpha   90.00
_cell.angle_beta   90.00
_cell.angle_gamma   90.00
#
_symmetry.space_group_name_H-M   'P 1'
#
loop_
_entity.id
_entity.type
_entity.pdbx_description
1 polymer ?
#
loop_
_entity_poly.entity_id
_entity_poly.type
_entity_poly.pdbx_seq_one_letter_code
_entity_poly.pdbx_strand_id
1 'polypeptide(L)'
;MLILHLLGKSSVRSRLSRIRLQQRFFWGTGIGRCPDTPQEADMIRNRTQIKRVLCVAEKNDAAKGISEIMSNGRARRREGMSKFNKIYEFEYHLFGQNVTVTMTSVSGHLLGLE
;
A
#
# COMPACT_ATOMS: atom_id res chain seq x y z
N MET A 1 53.20 -27.97 22.37
CA MET A 1 52.05 -28.64 21.72
C MET A 1 51.41 -27.62 20.78
N LEU A 2 52.00 -27.29 19.64
CA LEU A 2 51.93 -28.01 18.34
C LEU A 2 50.50 -28.10 17.76
N ILE A 3 50.26 -27.21 16.76
CA ILE A 3 49.96 -27.55 15.36
C ILE A 3 48.49 -27.80 14.89
N LEU A 4 48.11 -26.97 13.91
CA LEU A 4 47.42 -27.22 12.62
C LEU A 4 45.89 -27.48 12.56
N HIS A 5 45.17 -26.67 11.77
CA HIS A 5 44.77 -26.86 10.35
C HIS A 5 43.78 -28.03 10.12
N LEU A 6 42.66 -27.79 9.44
CA LEU A 6 42.43 -28.22 8.03
C LEU A 6 40.97 -28.00 7.58
N LEU A 7 40.83 -27.06 6.65
CA LEU A 7 40.17 -27.18 5.34
C LEU A 7 39.24 -28.39 5.09
N GLY A 8 37.99 -28.11 4.75
CA GLY A 8 37.08 -29.03 4.05
C GLY A 8 36.27 -28.29 2.99
N LYS A 9 36.85 -28.14 1.79
CA LYS A 9 36.20 -27.65 0.57
C LYS A 9 35.50 -28.81 -0.17
N SER A 10 34.64 -28.41 -1.12
CA SER A 10 34.32 -29.09 -2.40
C SER A 10 33.28 -30.22 -2.34
N SER A 11 32.15 -30.07 -3.06
CA SER A 11 31.91 -30.55 -4.44
C SER A 11 31.01 -31.80 -4.35
N VAL A 12 29.90 -31.94 -5.07
CA VAL A 12 29.88 -32.41 -6.46
C VAL A 12 28.45 -32.30 -7.02
N ARG A 13 28.41 -31.95 -8.32
CA ARG A 13 27.27 -31.89 -9.24
C ARG A 13 26.64 -33.27 -9.55
N SER A 14 25.35 -33.29 -9.93
CA SER A 14 24.79 -33.94 -11.15
C SER A 14 23.24 -34.00 -11.02
N ARG A 15 22.39 -33.48 -11.94
CA ARG A 15 22.03 -33.95 -13.30
C ARG A 15 21.78 -35.47 -13.31
N LEU A 16 20.59 -36.04 -13.57
CA LEU A 16 19.74 -35.96 -14.75
C LEU A 16 18.48 -36.85 -14.42
N SER A 17 17.24 -36.35 -14.54
CA SER A 17 16.26 -36.65 -15.60
C SER A 17 15.32 -37.87 -15.47
N ARG A 18 14.00 -37.55 -15.59
CA ARG A 18 12.81 -38.35 -16.02
C ARG A 18 12.30 -39.42 -15.03
N ILE A 19 11.02 -39.43 -14.64
CA ILE A 19 9.83 -39.94 -15.35
C ILE A 19 8.56 -39.34 -14.69
N ARG A 20 7.77 -38.46 -15.32
CA ARG A 20 6.46 -38.65 -16.02
C ARG A 20 5.38 -39.54 -15.34
N LEU A 21 4.39 -38.87 -14.74
CA LEU A 21 2.95 -39.21 -14.74
C LEU A 21 2.20 -37.89 -14.43
N GLN A 22 1.94 -37.05 -15.43
CA GLN A 22 0.64 -36.92 -16.11
C GLN A 22 -0.56 -36.82 -15.14
N GLN A 23 -0.79 -35.62 -14.59
CA GLN A 23 -2.15 -35.09 -14.48
C GLN A 23 -2.23 -33.76 -15.20
N ARG A 24 -2.94 -33.82 -16.32
CA ARG A 24 -3.35 -32.75 -17.20
C ARG A 24 -4.28 -31.80 -16.44
N PHE A 25 -3.86 -30.58 -16.21
CA PHE A 25 -4.74 -29.42 -16.39
C PHE A 25 -4.04 -28.45 -17.33
N PHE A 26 -4.42 -28.61 -18.59
CA PHE A 26 -4.00 -27.80 -19.71
C PHE A 26 -4.81 -26.50 -19.64
N TRP A 27 -4.28 -25.47 -18.99
CA TRP A 27 -4.68 -24.10 -19.27
C TRP A 27 -3.63 -23.52 -20.21
N GLY A 28 -4.10 -23.33 -21.45
CA GLY A 28 -3.27 -22.95 -22.57
C GLY A 28 -2.51 -21.66 -22.33
N THR A 29 -1.29 -21.65 -22.85
CA THR A 29 -0.56 -20.45 -23.25
C THR A 29 -1.39 -19.67 -24.26
N GLY A 30 -2.26 -18.80 -23.77
CA GLY A 30 -2.78 -17.67 -24.49
C GLY A 30 -2.11 -16.42 -23.93
N ILE A 31 -1.05 -15.94 -24.59
CA ILE A 31 -0.66 -14.54 -24.52
C ILE A 31 -1.76 -13.76 -25.26
N GLY A 32 -2.93 -13.64 -24.61
CA GLY A 32 -3.84 -12.57 -24.90
C GLY A 32 -3.29 -11.38 -24.16
N ARG A 33 -2.71 -10.41 -24.88
CA ARG A 33 -2.69 -9.05 -24.35
C ARG A 33 -4.15 -8.71 -24.13
N CYS A 34 -4.61 -8.74 -22.89
CA CYS A 34 -5.75 -7.91 -22.52
C CYS A 34 -5.30 -6.51 -22.91
N PRO A 35 -5.95 -5.82 -23.87
CA PRO A 35 -5.76 -4.38 -23.93
C PRO A 35 -6.24 -3.90 -22.56
N ASP A 36 -5.30 -3.44 -21.74
CA ASP A 36 -5.60 -2.72 -20.51
C ASP A 36 -6.70 -1.73 -20.87
N THR A 37 -7.88 -1.90 -20.29
CA THR A 37 -9.02 -1.01 -20.55
C THR A 37 -8.56 0.41 -20.24
N PRO A 38 -8.39 1.31 -21.23
CA PRO A 38 -8.04 2.70 -20.96
C PRO A 38 -9.32 3.48 -20.67
N GLN A 39 -10.22 2.92 -19.86
CA GLN A 39 -11.61 3.41 -19.75
C GLN A 39 -12.05 3.77 -18.33
N GLU A 40 -11.30 3.42 -17.29
CA GLU A 40 -11.58 3.94 -15.93
C GLU A 40 -10.87 5.29 -15.67
N ALA A 41 -9.71 5.51 -16.29
CA ALA A 41 -8.94 6.75 -16.17
C ALA A 41 -9.60 7.96 -16.86
N ASP A 42 -10.59 7.73 -17.72
CA ASP A 42 -11.07 8.73 -18.68
C ASP A 42 -12.32 9.49 -18.24
N MET A 43 -13.01 9.05 -17.19
CA MET A 43 -14.18 9.78 -16.66
C MET A 43 -13.80 11.00 -15.78
N ILE A 44 -12.51 11.28 -15.59
CA ILE A 44 -12.01 12.32 -14.68
C ILE A 44 -11.24 13.43 -15.41
N ARG A 45 -11.05 13.30 -16.73
CA ARG A 45 -10.21 14.22 -17.53
C ARG A 45 -10.70 15.68 -17.58
N ASN A 46 -11.94 15.95 -17.20
CA ASN A 46 -12.51 17.31 -17.21
C ASN A 46 -12.86 17.87 -15.82
N ARG A 47 -12.42 17.22 -14.73
CA ARG A 47 -12.60 17.73 -13.36
C ARG A 47 -11.38 18.57 -12.99
N THR A 48 -11.61 19.75 -12.39
CA THR A 48 -10.55 20.53 -11.74
C THR A 48 -9.64 19.64 -10.90
N GLN A 49 -8.33 19.74 -11.11
CA GLN A 49 -7.32 18.90 -10.44
C GLN A 49 -7.49 18.94 -8.93
N ILE A 50 -7.72 17.78 -8.31
CA ILE A 50 -7.87 17.68 -6.86
C ILE A 50 -6.47 17.74 -6.25
N LYS A 51 -6.12 18.83 -5.58
CA LYS A 51 -4.79 18.98 -4.95
C LYS A 51 -4.76 18.43 -3.53
N ARG A 52 -5.85 18.61 -2.78
CA ARG A 52 -5.93 18.25 -1.36
C ARG A 52 -7.26 17.58 -1.04
N VAL A 53 -7.22 16.58 -0.17
CA VAL A 53 -8.39 15.86 0.32
C VAL A 53 -8.39 15.94 1.85
N LEU A 54 -9.50 16.38 2.44
CA LEU A 54 -9.71 16.37 3.88
C LEU A 54 -10.51 15.13 4.26
N CYS A 55 -9.96 14.31 5.15
CA CYS A 55 -10.64 13.15 5.72
C CYS A 55 -10.83 13.38 7.22
N VAL A 56 -12.01 13.02 7.75
CA VAL A 56 -12.37 13.25 9.16
C VAL A 56 -12.91 11.96 9.76
N ALA A 57 -12.23 11.46 10.79
CA ALA A 57 -12.67 10.31 11.57
C ALA A 57 -13.49 10.75 12.81
N GLU A 58 -14.26 9.83 13.38
CA GLU A 58 -15.04 10.10 14.62
C GLU A 58 -14.14 10.36 15.85
N LYS A 59 -12.94 9.76 15.88
CA LYS A 59 -11.99 9.80 17.00
C LYS A 59 -10.55 9.90 16.50
N ASN A 60 -9.67 10.46 17.32
CA ASN A 60 -8.26 10.64 16.96
C ASN A 60 -7.49 9.32 16.77
N ASP A 61 -7.78 8.30 17.58
CA ASP A 61 -7.10 7.00 17.45
C ASP A 61 -7.41 6.33 16.10
N ALA A 62 -8.64 6.48 15.61
CA ALA A 62 -9.02 6.03 14.27
C ALA A 62 -8.27 6.82 13.18
N ALA A 63 -8.24 8.16 13.29
CA ALA A 63 -7.49 8.99 12.35
C ALA A 63 -5.99 8.64 12.29
N LYS A 64 -5.37 8.38 13.45
CA LYS A 64 -3.98 7.93 13.56
C LYS A 64 -3.77 6.60 12.84
N GLY A 65 -4.56 5.57 13.19
CA GLY A 65 -4.43 4.24 12.63
C GLY A 65 -4.66 4.20 11.12
N ILE A 66 -5.69 4.89 10.62
CA ILE A 66 -5.96 4.98 9.19
C ILE A 66 -4.80 5.67 8.46
N SER A 67 -4.25 6.75 9.03
CA SER A 67 -3.12 7.47 8.42
C SER A 67 -1.86 6.63 8.37
N GLU A 68 -1.57 5.86 9.43
CA GLU A 68 -0.43 4.94 9.48
C GLU A 68 -0.54 3.87 8.39
N ILE A 69 -1.72 3.27 8.22
CA ILE A 69 -1.98 2.25 7.19
C ILE A 69 -1.89 2.85 5.78
N MET A 70 -2.64 3.92 5.50
CA MET A 70 -2.72 4.49 4.15
C MET A 70 -1.41 5.12 3.68
N SER A 71 -0.59 5.65 4.59
CA SER A 71 0.70 6.25 4.25
C SER A 71 1.87 5.25 4.23
N ASN A 72 1.66 3.99 4.65
CA ASN A 72 2.72 3.05 5.02
C ASN A 72 3.69 3.64 6.07
N GLY A 73 3.14 4.24 7.14
CA GLY A 73 3.92 4.82 8.24
C GLY A 73 4.63 6.14 7.93
N ARG A 74 4.42 6.73 6.75
CA ARG A 74 5.08 7.99 6.33
C ARG A 74 4.25 9.25 6.62
N ALA A 75 3.11 9.11 7.31
CA ALA A 75 2.27 10.24 7.65
C ALA A 75 3.00 11.24 8.56
N ARG A 76 2.95 12.51 8.16
CA ARG A 76 3.48 13.62 8.96
C ARG A 76 2.39 14.09 9.92
N ARG A 77 2.63 13.90 11.22
CA ARG A 77 1.77 14.45 12.27
C ARG A 77 2.02 15.96 12.44
N ARG A 78 0.95 16.73 12.57
CA ARG A 78 0.97 18.15 12.98
C ARG A 78 -0.12 18.42 14.01
N GLU A 79 0.09 19.47 14.80
CA GLU A 79 -0.88 19.95 15.77
C GLU A 79 -1.93 20.83 15.08
N GLY A 80 -3.19 20.69 15.53
CA GLY A 80 -4.33 21.50 15.09
C GLY A 80 -4.76 22.49 16.18
N MET A 81 -5.94 23.09 16.01
CA MET A 81 -6.52 23.97 17.03
C MET A 81 -6.97 23.20 18.28
N SER A 82 -7.42 21.95 18.10
CA SER A 82 -7.75 21.06 19.21
C SER A 82 -6.52 20.28 19.65
N LYS A 83 -6.25 20.25 20.95
CA LYS A 83 -5.15 19.48 21.55
C LYS A 83 -5.32 17.97 21.35
N PHE A 84 -6.55 17.48 21.22
CA PHE A 84 -6.86 16.05 21.13
C PHE A 84 -6.98 15.57 19.69
N ASN A 85 -7.42 16.43 18.77
CA ASN A 85 -7.63 16.06 17.37
C ASN A 85 -6.41 16.47 16.55
N LYS A 86 -5.48 15.52 16.41
CA LYS A 86 -4.26 15.71 15.62
C LYS A 86 -4.59 15.70 14.13
N ILE A 87 -3.65 16.20 13.35
CA ILE A 87 -3.76 16.19 11.89
C ILE A 87 -2.59 15.38 11.34
N TYR A 88 -2.89 14.50 10.41
CA TYR A 88 -1.95 13.58 9.77
C TYR A 88 -1.95 13.84 8.27
N GLU A 89 -0.81 14.24 7.72
CA GLU A 89 -0.68 14.57 6.30
C GLU A 89 0.16 13.52 5.58
N PHE A 90 -0.32 13.08 4.42
CA PHE A 90 0.41 12.13 3.57
C PHE A 90 -0.02 12.28 2.12
N GLU A 91 0.85 11.83 1.22
CA GLU A 91 0.52 11.75 -0.21
C GLU A 91 -0.14 10.41 -0.53
N TYR A 92 -1.15 10.45 -1.38
CA TYR A 92 -1.86 9.25 -1.82
C TYR A 92 -2.32 9.40 -3.27
N HIS A 93 -2.49 8.28 -3.97
CA HIS A 93 -3.00 8.25 -5.32
C HIS A 93 -4.50 7.97 -5.29
N LEU A 94 -5.33 8.99 -5.51
CA LEU A 94 -6.80 8.87 -5.55
C LEU A 94 -7.29 9.26 -6.94
N PHE A 95 -8.20 8.46 -7.51
CA PHE A 95 -8.89 8.80 -8.75
C PHE A 95 -7.94 9.13 -9.92
N GLY A 96 -6.84 8.38 -10.05
CA GLY A 96 -5.83 8.60 -11.09
C GLY A 96 -4.95 9.85 -10.87
N GLN A 97 -5.06 10.52 -9.72
CA GLN A 97 -4.34 11.75 -9.39
C GLN A 97 -3.55 11.62 -8.10
N ASN A 98 -2.35 12.20 -8.07
CA ASN A 98 -1.58 12.35 -6.83
C ASN A 98 -2.16 13.52 -6.03
N VAL A 99 -2.59 13.24 -4.80
CA VAL A 99 -3.24 14.21 -3.92
C VAL A 99 -2.58 14.20 -2.55
N THR A 100 -2.60 15.34 -1.87
CA THR A 100 -2.23 15.42 -0.46
C THR A 100 -3.47 15.18 0.40
N VAL A 101 -3.47 14.07 1.15
CA VAL A 101 -4.51 13.77 2.13
C VAL A 101 -4.16 14.44 3.46
N THR A 102 -5.13 15.13 4.03
CA THR A 102 -5.10 15.67 5.39
C THR A 102 -6.14 14.91 6.20
N MET A 103 -5.71 13.97 7.04
CA MET A 103 -6.58 13.19 7.90
C MET A 103 -6.62 13.80 9.30
N THR A 104 -7.82 13.99 9.85
CA THR A 104 -8.03 14.48 11.22
C THR A 104 -9.26 13.80 11.83
N SER A 105 -9.74 14.29 12.96
CA SER A 105 -10.87 13.71 13.68
C SER A 105 -11.72 14.73 14.42
N VAL A 106 -12.93 14.30 14.78
CA VAL A 106 -13.75 14.91 15.82
C VAL A 106 -13.61 14.09 17.12
N SER A 107 -14.40 14.42 18.13
CA SER A 107 -14.42 13.72 19.42
C SER A 107 -15.84 13.21 19.71
N GLY A 108 -16.40 12.43 18.78
CA GLY A 108 -17.81 12.00 18.82
C GLY A 108 -18.74 12.96 18.08
N HIS A 109 -19.94 13.18 18.62
CA HIS A 109 -20.93 14.09 18.03
C HIS A 109 -20.43 15.54 18.06
N LEU A 110 -20.40 16.20 16.91
CA LEU A 110 -19.89 17.58 16.78
C LEU A 110 -20.90 18.62 17.27
N LEU A 111 -22.20 18.34 17.10
CA LEU A 111 -23.31 19.23 17.42
C LEU A 111 -24.26 18.54 18.39
N GLY A 112 -24.94 19.33 19.22
CA GLY A 112 -26.03 18.90 20.11
C GLY A 112 -27.32 19.68 19.80
N LEU A 113 -28.46 19.07 20.08
CA LEU A 113 -29.78 19.71 20.04
C LEU A 113 -30.08 20.22 21.45
N GLU A 114 -30.23 21.54 21.60
CA GLU A 114 -30.80 22.20 22.78
C GLU A 114 -32.31 22.43 22.60
#